data_AF-A0A4R2YWQ1-F1
#
_entry.id   AF-A0A4R2YWQ1-F1
#
_cell.length_a   1.000
_cell.length_b   1.000
_cell.length_c   1.000
_cell.angle_alpha   90.00
_cell.angle_beta   90.00
_cell.angle_gamma   90.00
#
_symmetry.space_group_name_H-M   'P 1'
#
loop_
_entity.id
_entity.type
_entity.pdbx_description
1 polymer ?
#
loop_
_entity_poly.entity_id
_entity_poly.type
_entity_poly.pdbx_seq_one_letter_code
_entity_poly.pdbx_strand_id
1 'polypeptide(L)'
;MSVKAQVIVARKLGFTSHQNAVPLLRELILHNESEQAFQDLTLHLQTSPAVLEAKQWKIDRLLPNSSVDIRERDVKLNAEWLSELTESVVCEVTLCLRHGDEELFTECYPLEALAKNEWGGEAMVELLPSFIMPNDPAVDRILKATSDVLRSAGKNEGLDGYESKSRTRVWEIASALWTAICNLNISYALPPASFELNGQKIRTSGAIIEGKVATCLDTTLLFASALEQLGLNSLVFLTEGHAFAGLWLQPQEFAQLVTEDVSAVRKRIDLKEMVVFETTLATKAQPASFTQASDEALQHFTEDKFHAAIDTRRARMQKIRPLALGTNSSPDHSDSEQIISHGFEDAPFLPSFDIDVDTSEDKESVGRLIQWQRKLLDLTTRNRLLHLPESAKVNRP
;
A
#
# COMPACT_ATOMS: atom_id res chain seq x y z
N MET A 1 -21.23 -37.87 -14.88
CA MET A 1 -19.90 -37.33 -14.53
C MET A 1 -20.13 -36.18 -13.59
N SER A 2 -19.60 -36.21 -12.37
CA SER A 2 -19.87 -35.15 -11.38
C SER A 2 -18.69 -34.91 -10.43
N VAL A 3 -17.47 -34.97 -10.96
CA VAL A 3 -16.33 -34.35 -10.27
C VAL A 3 -16.31 -32.88 -10.65
N LYS A 4 -16.22 -31.98 -9.66
CA LYS A 4 -16.16 -30.53 -9.85
C LYS A 4 -15.00 -29.93 -9.06
N ALA A 5 -14.52 -28.78 -9.50
CA ALA A 5 -13.58 -27.99 -8.71
C ALA A 5 -14.28 -26.77 -8.10
N GLN A 6 -13.99 -26.49 -6.84
CA GLN A 6 -14.25 -25.22 -6.20
C GLN A 6 -12.90 -24.49 -6.12
N VAL A 7 -12.77 -23.42 -6.89
CA VAL A 7 -11.51 -22.71 -7.07
C VAL A 7 -11.71 -21.21 -6.87
N ILE A 8 -10.79 -20.58 -6.15
CA ILE A 8 -10.69 -19.11 -6.10
C ILE A 8 -9.34 -18.72 -6.71
N VAL A 9 -9.41 -18.20 -7.94
CA VAL A 9 -8.27 -17.72 -8.72
C VAL A 9 -8.21 -16.19 -8.66
N ALA A 10 -7.01 -15.62 -8.53
CA ALA A 10 -6.80 -14.19 -8.67
C ALA A 10 -7.17 -13.72 -10.08
N ARG A 11 -7.98 -12.65 -10.18
CA ARG A 11 -8.40 -12.08 -11.47
C ARG A 11 -7.32 -11.23 -12.13
N LYS A 12 -6.40 -10.68 -11.33
CA LYS A 12 -5.28 -9.84 -11.77
C LYS A 12 -4.02 -10.30 -11.08
N LEU A 13 -2.91 -10.29 -11.80
CA LEU A 13 -1.57 -10.49 -11.26
C LEU A 13 -0.59 -9.57 -11.98
N GLY A 14 0.50 -9.19 -11.34
CA GLY A 14 1.55 -8.42 -12.00
C GLY A 14 2.91 -8.64 -11.34
N PHE A 15 3.89 -7.84 -11.76
CA PHE A 15 5.23 -7.88 -11.16
C PHE A 15 5.18 -7.65 -9.63
N THR A 16 4.31 -6.75 -9.17
CA THR A 16 4.08 -6.52 -7.74
C THR A 16 3.55 -7.74 -6.99
N SER A 17 2.68 -8.55 -7.63
CA SER A 17 2.15 -9.78 -7.06
C SER A 17 3.25 -10.83 -6.89
N HIS A 18 4.15 -10.96 -7.88
CA HIS A 18 5.31 -11.83 -7.80
C HIS A 18 6.26 -11.40 -6.67
N GLN A 19 6.63 -10.12 -6.62
CA GLN A 19 7.59 -9.61 -5.63
C GLN A 19 7.09 -9.76 -4.19
N ASN A 20 5.78 -9.62 -3.97
CA ASN A 20 5.16 -9.69 -2.65
C ASN A 20 4.49 -11.05 -2.37
N ALA A 21 4.81 -12.08 -3.16
CA ALA A 21 4.36 -13.47 -2.97
C ALA A 21 2.82 -13.62 -2.83
N VAL A 22 2.06 -12.90 -3.67
CA VAL A 22 0.60 -12.97 -3.67
C VAL A 22 0.15 -14.27 -4.37
N PRO A 23 -0.63 -15.13 -3.70
CA PRO A 23 -1.02 -16.41 -4.26
C PRO A 23 -2.04 -16.24 -5.39
N LEU A 24 -1.80 -16.92 -6.52
CA LEU A 24 -2.76 -17.05 -7.60
C LEU A 24 -4.00 -17.82 -7.15
N LEU A 25 -3.80 -18.99 -6.52
CA LEU A 25 -4.86 -19.86 -6.05
C LEU A 25 -5.07 -19.64 -4.55
N ARG A 26 -6.19 -19.01 -4.19
CA ARG A 26 -6.59 -18.86 -2.78
C ARG A 26 -7.28 -20.11 -2.25
N GLU A 27 -8.03 -20.79 -3.10
CA GLU A 27 -8.77 -22.02 -2.78
C GLU A 27 -8.73 -22.98 -3.96
N LEU A 28 -8.59 -24.28 -3.66
CA LEU A 28 -8.64 -25.36 -4.63
C LEU A 28 -9.13 -26.63 -3.94
N ILE A 29 -10.40 -26.96 -4.14
CA ILE A 29 -11.05 -28.13 -3.57
C ILE A 29 -11.70 -28.93 -4.69
N LEU A 30 -11.41 -30.23 -4.76
CA LEU A 30 -12.09 -31.14 -5.68
C LEU A 30 -13.24 -31.83 -4.94
N HIS A 31 -14.41 -31.85 -5.56
CA HIS A 31 -15.60 -32.52 -5.04
C HIS A 31 -15.99 -33.65 -5.99
N ASN A 32 -16.23 -34.84 -5.45
CA ASN A 32 -16.82 -35.94 -6.19
C ASN A 32 -18.26 -36.12 -5.72
N GLU A 33 -19.20 -35.70 -6.55
CA GLU A 33 -20.64 -35.82 -6.31
C GLU A 33 -21.22 -37.08 -6.98
N SER A 34 -20.38 -38.08 -7.26
CA SER A 34 -20.78 -39.35 -7.87
C SER A 34 -20.65 -40.50 -6.88
N GLU A 35 -21.31 -41.61 -7.21
CA GLU A 35 -21.17 -42.87 -6.48
C GLU A 35 -19.89 -43.65 -6.85
N GLN A 36 -19.11 -43.15 -7.82
CA GLN A 36 -17.89 -43.80 -8.31
C GLN A 36 -16.66 -43.30 -7.53
N ALA A 37 -15.77 -44.22 -7.18
CA ALA A 37 -14.44 -43.88 -6.66
C ALA A 37 -13.46 -43.66 -7.82
N PHE A 38 -12.67 -42.60 -7.74
CA PHE A 38 -11.58 -42.33 -8.68
C PHE A 38 -10.23 -42.53 -8.00
N GLN A 39 -9.25 -43.03 -8.76
CA GLN A 39 -7.88 -43.26 -8.31
C GLN A 39 -6.92 -42.71 -9.35
N ASP A 40 -5.68 -42.41 -8.94
CA ASP A 40 -4.60 -41.97 -9.84
C ASP A 40 -4.99 -40.80 -10.76
N LEU A 41 -5.70 -39.83 -10.20
CA LEU A 41 -6.11 -38.63 -10.92
C LEU A 41 -4.94 -37.65 -11.03
N THR A 42 -4.86 -36.93 -12.16
CA THR A 42 -3.90 -35.83 -12.33
C THR A 42 -4.65 -34.55 -12.66
N LEU A 43 -4.46 -33.53 -11.81
CA LEU A 43 -4.96 -32.19 -12.03
C LEU A 43 -3.85 -31.35 -12.65
N HIS A 44 -4.12 -30.71 -13.79
CA HIS A 44 -3.19 -29.87 -14.52
C HIS A 44 -3.66 -28.41 -14.46
N LEU A 45 -2.76 -27.49 -14.13
CA LEU A 45 -2.94 -26.06 -14.28
C LEU A 45 -1.94 -25.53 -15.30
N GLN A 46 -2.43 -24.73 -16.24
CA GLN A 46 -1.63 -24.02 -17.23
C GLN A 46 -2.28 -22.68 -17.58
N THR A 47 -1.51 -21.79 -18.22
CA THR A 47 -2.07 -20.54 -18.77
C THR A 47 -1.76 -20.36 -20.25
N SER A 48 -2.67 -19.66 -20.92
CA SER A 48 -2.45 -19.15 -22.27
C SER A 48 -2.69 -17.63 -22.28
N PRO A 49 -1.67 -16.79 -22.57
CA PRO A 49 -0.24 -17.11 -22.72
C PRO A 49 0.40 -17.75 -21.47
N ALA A 50 1.60 -18.34 -21.62
CA ALA A 50 2.32 -19.06 -20.56
C ALA A 50 2.97 -18.11 -19.51
N VAL A 51 2.15 -17.32 -18.84
CA VAL A 51 2.52 -16.40 -17.75
C VAL A 51 2.98 -17.13 -16.48
N LEU A 52 2.51 -18.36 -16.30
CA LEU A 52 2.78 -19.22 -15.16
C LEU A 52 3.56 -20.46 -15.58
N GLU A 53 4.35 -21.00 -14.66
CA GLU A 53 4.83 -22.38 -14.80
C GLU A 53 3.64 -23.34 -14.70
N ALA A 54 3.52 -24.25 -15.68
CA ALA A 54 2.50 -25.29 -15.64
C ALA A 54 2.70 -26.16 -14.38
N LYS A 55 1.62 -26.43 -13.66
CA LYS A 55 1.65 -27.18 -12.41
C LYS A 55 0.77 -28.42 -12.50
N GLN A 56 1.19 -29.49 -11.83
CA GLN A 56 0.47 -30.75 -11.79
C GLN A 56 0.34 -31.24 -10.35
N TRP A 57 -0.85 -31.69 -9.98
CA TRP A 57 -1.10 -32.36 -8.71
C TRP A 57 -1.54 -33.79 -8.98
N LYS A 58 -0.90 -34.74 -8.30
CA LYS A 58 -1.33 -36.14 -8.27
C LYS A 58 -2.30 -36.33 -7.11
N ILE A 59 -3.44 -36.93 -7.40
CA ILE A 59 -4.50 -37.20 -6.44
C ILE A 59 -4.72 -38.71 -6.40
N ASP A 60 -4.18 -39.35 -5.37
CA ASP A 60 -4.16 -40.82 -5.25
C ASP A 60 -5.57 -41.41 -5.23
N ARG A 61 -6.51 -40.76 -4.53
CA ARG A 61 -7.89 -41.23 -4.42
C ARG A 61 -8.87 -40.10 -4.16
N LEU A 62 -10.01 -40.14 -4.84
CA LEU A 62 -11.17 -39.30 -4.60
C LEU A 62 -12.41 -40.19 -4.42
N LEU A 63 -12.89 -40.29 -3.18
CA LEU A 63 -13.97 -41.20 -2.81
C LEU A 63 -15.34 -40.67 -3.28
N PRO A 64 -16.35 -41.55 -3.42
CA PRO A 64 -17.73 -41.14 -3.67
C PRO A 64 -18.22 -40.13 -2.63
N ASN A 65 -18.98 -39.14 -3.06
CA ASN A 65 -19.61 -38.13 -2.19
C ASN A 65 -18.63 -37.48 -1.19
N SER A 66 -17.40 -37.20 -1.64
CA SER A 66 -16.31 -36.66 -0.80
C SER A 66 -15.58 -35.50 -1.47
N SER A 67 -14.74 -34.81 -0.70
CA SER A 67 -13.91 -33.72 -1.21
C SER A 67 -12.45 -33.84 -0.76
N VAL A 68 -11.56 -33.27 -1.57
CA VAL A 68 -10.13 -33.19 -1.30
C VAL A 68 -9.69 -31.73 -1.43
N ASP A 69 -9.17 -31.19 -0.31
CA ASP A 69 -8.56 -29.87 -0.24
C ASP A 69 -7.09 -29.94 -0.68
N ILE A 70 -6.77 -29.32 -1.83
CA ILE A 70 -5.41 -29.24 -2.36
C ILE A 70 -4.73 -28.03 -1.73
N ARG A 71 -3.82 -28.28 -0.77
CA ARG A 71 -3.15 -27.22 0.00
C ARG A 71 -1.89 -26.66 -0.65
N GLU A 72 -1.24 -27.39 -1.53
CA GLU A 72 0.01 -26.98 -2.18
C GLU A 72 -0.26 -26.08 -3.40
N ARG A 73 -0.70 -24.85 -3.12
CA ARG A 73 -1.26 -23.89 -4.10
C ARG A 73 -0.24 -22.92 -4.70
N ASP A 74 1.03 -23.06 -4.34
CA ASP A 74 2.10 -22.17 -4.83
C ASP A 74 2.36 -22.42 -6.32
N VAL A 75 1.98 -21.48 -7.17
CA VAL A 75 2.19 -21.54 -8.63
C VAL A 75 3.19 -20.45 -8.97
N LYS A 76 4.33 -20.86 -9.55
CA LYS A 76 5.38 -19.91 -9.88
C LYS A 76 4.98 -19.04 -11.07
N LEU A 77 5.17 -17.74 -10.88
CA LEU A 77 5.01 -16.72 -11.90
C LEU A 77 6.30 -16.61 -12.71
N ASN A 78 6.22 -16.44 -14.02
CA ASN A 78 7.39 -16.16 -14.82
C ASN A 78 7.83 -14.70 -14.60
N ALA A 79 8.81 -14.51 -13.72
CA ALA A 79 9.29 -13.19 -13.30
C ALA A 79 9.90 -12.38 -14.44
N GLU A 80 10.66 -13.03 -15.33
CA GLU A 80 11.29 -12.41 -16.49
C GLU A 80 10.21 -11.85 -17.41
N TRP A 81 9.23 -12.69 -17.75
CA TRP A 81 8.11 -12.29 -18.60
C TRP A 81 7.29 -11.14 -17.99
N LEU A 82 6.95 -11.19 -16.70
CA LEU A 82 6.24 -10.10 -16.01
C LEU A 82 7.04 -8.80 -15.95
N SER A 83 8.37 -8.87 -15.88
CA SER A 83 9.24 -7.70 -15.85
C SER A 83 9.37 -6.99 -17.21
N GLU A 84 9.09 -7.72 -18.29
CA GLU A 84 9.14 -7.20 -19.67
C GLU A 84 7.79 -6.63 -20.15
N LEU A 85 6.68 -6.98 -19.49
CA LEU A 85 5.37 -6.47 -19.86
C LEU A 85 5.27 -4.94 -19.73
N THR A 86 5.00 -4.29 -20.87
CA THR A 86 4.69 -2.86 -20.96
C THR A 86 3.19 -2.57 -20.98
N GLU A 87 2.37 -3.54 -21.40
CA GLU A 87 0.91 -3.48 -21.46
C GLU A 87 0.31 -4.70 -20.76
N SER A 88 -0.91 -4.56 -20.23
CA SER A 88 -1.62 -5.70 -19.66
C SER A 88 -2.00 -6.71 -20.75
N VAL A 89 -2.03 -7.99 -20.38
CA VAL A 89 -2.36 -9.10 -21.26
C VAL A 89 -3.44 -9.94 -20.61
N VAL A 90 -4.56 -10.12 -21.31
CA VAL A 90 -5.60 -11.06 -20.89
C VAL A 90 -5.13 -12.48 -21.18
N CYS A 91 -5.19 -13.30 -20.15
CA CYS A 91 -4.78 -14.68 -20.11
C CYS A 91 -5.95 -15.54 -19.64
N GLU A 92 -5.88 -16.84 -19.96
CA GLU A 92 -6.79 -17.84 -19.43
C GLU A 92 -6.02 -18.85 -18.59
N VAL A 93 -6.47 -19.09 -17.35
CA VAL A 93 -6.00 -20.18 -16.50
C VAL A 93 -6.88 -21.39 -16.76
N THR A 94 -6.30 -22.45 -17.31
CA THR A 94 -7.00 -23.71 -17.57
C THR A 94 -6.67 -24.72 -16.49
N LEU A 95 -7.71 -25.24 -15.84
CA LEU A 95 -7.62 -26.32 -14.87
C LEU A 95 -8.29 -27.58 -15.44
N CYS A 96 -7.50 -28.62 -15.68
CA CYS A 96 -7.96 -29.86 -16.31
C CYS A 96 -7.70 -31.06 -15.41
N LEU A 97 -8.76 -31.80 -15.05
CA LEU A 97 -8.64 -33.03 -14.28
C LEU A 97 -8.73 -34.23 -15.21
N ARG A 98 -7.72 -35.11 -15.15
CA ARG A 98 -7.63 -36.32 -15.98
C ARG A 98 -7.58 -37.59 -15.14
N HIS A 99 -8.20 -38.63 -15.67
CA HIS A 99 -8.08 -40.02 -15.22
C HIS A 99 -7.43 -40.83 -16.34
N GLY A 100 -6.11 -40.96 -16.30
CA GLY A 100 -5.33 -41.45 -17.44
C GLY A 100 -5.48 -40.53 -18.66
N ASP A 101 -5.98 -41.09 -19.77
CA ASP A 101 -6.24 -40.34 -21.01
C ASP A 101 -7.63 -39.67 -21.04
N GLU A 102 -8.53 -40.03 -20.12
CA GLU A 102 -9.86 -39.47 -20.03
C GLU A 102 -9.85 -38.14 -19.28
N GLU A 103 -10.40 -37.10 -19.91
CA GLU A 103 -10.64 -35.81 -19.27
C GLU A 103 -11.97 -35.85 -18.52
N LEU A 104 -11.94 -35.65 -17.19
CA LEU A 104 -13.13 -35.63 -16.35
C LEU A 104 -13.81 -34.26 -16.37
N PHE A 105 -13.01 -33.19 -16.33
CA PHE A 105 -13.48 -31.82 -16.56
C PHE A 105 -12.31 -30.91 -16.99
N THR A 106 -12.68 -29.81 -17.64
CA THR A 106 -11.83 -28.64 -17.83
C THR A 106 -12.60 -27.38 -17.45
N GLU A 107 -11.97 -26.54 -16.64
CA GLU A 107 -12.48 -25.23 -16.25
C GLU A 107 -11.49 -24.12 -16.64
N CYS A 108 -12.03 -23.00 -17.10
CA CYS A 108 -11.24 -21.86 -17.55
C CYS A 108 -11.58 -20.63 -16.72
N TYR A 109 -10.54 -19.93 -16.25
CA TYR A 109 -10.68 -18.74 -15.43
C TYR A 109 -9.94 -17.56 -16.09
N PRO A 110 -10.59 -16.40 -16.25
CA PRO A 110 -9.94 -15.23 -16.80
C PRO A 110 -8.90 -14.68 -15.82
N LEU A 111 -7.76 -14.27 -16.35
CA LEU A 111 -6.68 -13.66 -15.59
C LEU A 111 -6.08 -12.52 -16.40
N GLU A 112 -5.93 -11.35 -15.80
CA GLU A 112 -5.20 -10.24 -16.41
C GLU A 112 -3.78 -10.17 -15.84
N ALA A 113 -2.78 -10.33 -16.69
CA ALA A 113 -1.39 -10.10 -16.35
C ALA A 113 -1.04 -8.64 -16.60
N LEU A 114 -0.83 -7.88 -15.53
CA LEU A 114 -0.60 -6.44 -15.54
C LEU A 114 0.83 -6.10 -15.94
N ALA A 115 1.00 -4.92 -16.55
CA ALA A 115 2.33 -4.38 -16.82
C ALA A 115 3.14 -4.18 -15.53
N LYS A 116 4.47 -4.13 -15.64
CA LYS A 116 5.36 -4.07 -14.47
C LYS A 116 5.11 -2.87 -13.54
N ASN A 117 4.62 -1.76 -14.09
CA ASN A 117 4.31 -0.53 -13.38
C ASN A 117 2.79 -0.28 -13.27
N GLU A 118 1.97 -1.31 -13.42
CA GLU A 118 0.53 -1.23 -13.35
C GLU A 118 0.00 -1.78 -12.03
N TRP A 119 -0.83 -0.98 -11.36
CA TRP A 119 -1.53 -1.38 -10.16
C TRP A 119 -2.92 -1.89 -10.52
N GLY A 120 -3.36 -2.98 -9.89
CA GLY A 120 -4.62 -3.68 -10.23
C GLY A 120 -5.91 -3.13 -9.63
N GLY A 121 -5.88 -1.97 -8.97
CA GLY A 121 -7.05 -1.37 -8.32
C GLY A 121 -7.42 -2.07 -7.00
N GLU A 122 -8.71 -2.07 -6.66
CA GLU A 122 -9.29 -2.65 -5.45
C GLU A 122 -8.79 -4.07 -5.17
N ALA A 123 -8.68 -4.92 -6.20
CA ALA A 123 -8.18 -6.30 -6.08
C ALA A 123 -6.74 -6.41 -5.55
N MET A 124 -5.99 -5.30 -5.59
CA MET A 124 -4.59 -5.18 -5.17
C MET A 124 -4.36 -3.97 -4.26
N VAL A 125 -5.39 -3.50 -3.54
CA VAL A 125 -5.28 -2.30 -2.68
C VAL A 125 -4.14 -2.42 -1.66
N GLU A 126 -3.97 -3.61 -1.06
CA GLU A 126 -2.90 -3.88 -0.10
C GLU A 126 -1.49 -3.79 -0.73
N LEU A 127 -1.37 -3.93 -2.05
CA LEU A 127 -0.10 -3.87 -2.77
C LEU A 127 0.24 -2.47 -3.28
N LEU A 128 -0.66 -1.49 -3.18
CA LEU A 128 -0.38 -0.12 -3.62
C LEU A 128 0.89 0.48 -2.97
N PRO A 129 1.22 0.20 -1.69
CA PRO A 129 2.48 0.64 -1.09
C PRO A 129 3.76 0.11 -1.75
N SER A 130 3.68 -0.90 -2.63
CA SER A 130 4.84 -1.31 -3.42
C SER A 130 5.24 -0.25 -4.45
N PHE A 131 4.33 0.61 -4.87
CA PHE A 131 4.60 1.73 -5.78
C PHE A 131 5.13 2.97 -5.07
N ILE A 132 5.22 2.93 -3.74
CA ILE A 132 5.98 3.91 -2.95
C ILE A 132 7.44 3.48 -3.02
N MET A 133 8.25 4.25 -3.76
CA MET A 133 9.62 3.94 -4.16
C MET A 133 10.60 4.94 -3.55
N PRO A 134 10.89 4.86 -2.23
CA PRO A 134 11.71 5.86 -1.52
C PRO A 134 13.17 5.87 -2.00
N ASN A 135 13.67 4.74 -2.53
CA ASN A 135 15.04 4.59 -3.03
C ASN A 135 15.18 4.91 -4.53
N ASP A 136 14.15 5.45 -5.18
CA ASP A 136 14.29 5.97 -6.55
C ASP A 136 15.25 7.18 -6.52
N PRO A 137 16.34 7.22 -7.32
CA PRO A 137 17.29 8.35 -7.32
C PRO A 137 16.66 9.73 -7.57
N ALA A 138 15.47 9.78 -8.19
CA ALA A 138 14.70 11.01 -8.30
C ALA A 138 14.23 11.56 -6.93
N VAL A 139 13.98 10.70 -5.95
CA VAL A 139 13.56 11.10 -4.61
C VAL A 139 14.69 11.84 -3.88
N ASP A 140 15.96 11.44 -4.06
CA ASP A 140 17.11 12.16 -3.47
C ASP A 140 17.19 13.62 -3.96
N ARG A 141 16.86 13.87 -5.23
CA ARG A 141 16.77 15.23 -5.79
C ARG A 141 15.67 16.05 -5.13
N ILE A 142 14.53 15.44 -4.85
CA ILE A 142 13.43 16.08 -4.12
C ILE A 142 13.85 16.40 -2.69
N LEU A 143 14.50 15.47 -1.97
CA LEU A 143 15.00 15.71 -0.62
C LEU A 143 15.99 16.87 -0.58
N LYS A 144 16.92 16.94 -1.54
CA LYS A 144 17.85 18.06 -1.65
C LYS A 144 17.10 19.39 -1.81
N ALA A 145 16.10 19.43 -2.69
CA ALA A 145 15.26 20.62 -2.90
C ALA A 145 14.47 21.01 -1.64
N THR A 146 13.91 20.04 -0.91
CA THR A 146 13.24 20.25 0.38
C THR A 146 14.15 20.89 1.41
N SER A 147 15.40 20.40 1.52
CA SER A 147 16.42 20.98 2.39
C SER A 147 16.76 22.43 2.01
N ASP A 148 16.86 22.72 0.70
CA ASP A 148 17.10 24.08 0.21
C ASP A 148 15.93 25.03 0.49
N VAL A 149 14.69 24.56 0.39
CA VAL A 149 13.50 25.34 0.78
C VAL A 149 13.58 25.72 2.26
N LEU A 150 13.86 24.75 3.15
CA LEU A 150 14.01 25.02 4.59
C LEU A 150 15.12 26.06 4.87
N ARG A 151 16.29 25.89 4.23
CA ARG A 151 17.41 26.82 4.35
C ARG A 151 17.00 28.23 3.90
N SER A 152 16.33 28.34 2.76
CA SER A 152 15.88 29.64 2.21
C SER A 152 14.86 30.35 3.11
N ALA A 153 14.08 29.57 3.86
CA ALA A 153 13.11 30.06 4.85
C ALA A 153 13.76 30.37 6.21
N GLY A 154 15.08 30.21 6.35
CA GLY A 154 15.81 30.44 7.60
C GLY A 154 15.55 29.38 8.68
N LYS A 155 15.05 28.19 8.28
CA LYS A 155 14.82 27.04 9.16
C LYS A 155 16.04 26.13 9.17
N ASN A 156 16.04 25.18 10.11
CA ASN A 156 17.02 24.09 10.09
C ASN A 156 16.82 23.27 8.80
N GLU A 157 17.90 23.08 8.03
CA GLU A 157 17.90 22.36 6.76
C GLU A 157 18.01 20.83 6.90
N GLY A 158 18.34 20.33 8.11
CA GLY A 158 18.51 18.91 8.38
C GLY A 158 17.19 18.15 8.29
N LEU A 159 17.15 17.06 7.53
CA LEU A 159 15.97 16.23 7.32
C LEU A 159 15.98 15.07 8.32
N ASP A 160 15.48 15.32 9.52
CA ASP A 160 15.66 14.48 10.71
C ASP A 160 14.45 13.61 11.07
N GLY A 161 13.47 13.50 10.18
CA GLY A 161 12.26 12.71 10.38
C GLY A 161 11.55 13.05 11.70
N TYR A 162 11.51 12.09 12.61
CA TYR A 162 10.91 12.24 13.95
C TYR A 162 11.91 12.55 15.08
N GLU A 163 13.21 12.65 14.80
CA GLU A 163 14.26 12.77 15.83
C GLU A 163 14.12 14.04 16.70
N SER A 164 13.69 15.15 16.09
CA SER A 164 13.41 16.41 16.78
C SER A 164 12.24 16.33 17.79
N LYS A 165 11.46 15.24 17.80
CA LYS A 165 10.28 15.06 18.67
C LYS A 165 9.38 16.29 18.71
N SER A 166 9.03 16.80 17.53
CA SER A 166 8.22 18.01 17.38
C SER A 166 7.26 17.88 16.22
N ARG A 167 5.95 17.92 16.49
CA ARG A 167 4.90 17.91 15.45
C ARG A 167 5.06 19.12 14.51
N THR A 168 5.41 20.27 15.08
CA THR A 168 5.75 21.51 14.33
C THR A 168 6.87 21.24 13.34
N ARG A 169 7.96 20.59 13.77
CA ARG A 169 9.09 20.31 12.88
C ARG A 169 8.70 19.37 11.74
N VAL A 170 7.96 18.30 12.04
CA VAL A 170 7.48 17.35 11.03
C VAL A 170 6.59 18.06 10.00
N TRP A 171 5.71 18.95 10.46
CA TRP A 171 4.86 19.74 9.57
C TRP A 171 5.68 20.70 8.70
N GLU A 172 6.69 21.39 9.25
CA GLU A 172 7.58 22.28 8.48
C GLU A 172 8.35 21.51 7.39
N ILE A 173 8.82 20.30 7.67
CA ILE A 173 9.45 19.43 6.66
C ILE A 173 8.45 19.07 5.56
N ALA A 174 7.21 18.73 5.92
CA ALA A 174 6.16 18.43 4.93
C ALA A 174 5.78 19.66 4.08
N SER A 175 5.71 20.86 4.68
CA SER A 175 5.49 22.11 3.96
C SER A 175 6.65 22.42 3.00
N ALA A 176 7.89 22.22 3.43
CA ALA A 176 9.04 22.39 2.54
C ALA A 176 9.06 21.37 1.39
N LEU A 177 8.65 20.12 1.65
CA LEU A 177 8.48 19.09 0.62
C LEU A 177 7.40 19.48 -0.39
N TRP A 178 6.27 19.98 0.10
CA TRP A 178 5.20 20.54 -0.72
C TRP A 178 5.74 21.61 -1.68
N THR A 179 6.41 22.63 -1.13
CA THR A 179 7.03 23.70 -1.92
C THR A 179 8.05 23.16 -2.93
N ALA A 180 8.90 22.21 -2.52
CA ALA A 180 9.90 21.61 -3.40
C ALA A 180 9.26 20.89 -4.61
N ILE A 181 8.18 20.15 -4.40
CA ILE A 181 7.44 19.46 -5.47
C ILE A 181 6.66 20.47 -6.33
N CYS A 182 6.06 21.52 -5.74
CA CYS A 182 5.44 22.61 -6.50
C CYS A 182 6.44 23.25 -7.49
N ASN A 183 7.67 23.49 -7.04
CA ASN A 183 8.74 24.06 -7.87
C ASN A 183 9.19 23.14 -9.01
N LEU A 184 8.76 21.87 -9.05
CA LEU A 184 9.03 20.98 -10.18
C LEU A 184 8.15 21.29 -11.40
N ASN A 185 7.10 22.12 -11.28
CA ASN A 185 6.20 22.50 -12.37
C ASN A 185 5.58 21.29 -13.10
N ILE A 186 5.15 20.29 -12.34
CA ILE A 186 4.50 19.09 -12.89
C ILE A 186 3.10 19.45 -13.42
N SER A 187 2.77 19.02 -14.63
CA SER A 187 1.44 19.17 -15.22
C SER A 187 0.53 18.00 -14.87
N TYR A 188 -0.74 18.29 -14.59
CA TYR A 188 -1.74 17.26 -14.30
C TYR A 188 -2.19 16.52 -15.56
N ALA A 189 -2.25 15.19 -15.48
CA ALA A 189 -2.90 14.32 -16.47
C ALA A 189 -4.12 13.65 -15.85
N LEU A 190 -5.21 13.55 -16.63
CA LEU A 190 -6.40 12.83 -16.20
C LEU A 190 -6.09 11.33 -16.07
N PRO A 191 -6.42 10.71 -14.92
CA PRO A 191 -6.35 9.25 -14.80
C PRO A 191 -7.46 8.60 -15.64
N PRO A 192 -7.37 7.28 -15.90
CA PRO A 192 -8.51 6.50 -16.36
C PRO A 192 -9.70 6.61 -15.40
N ALA A 193 -10.92 6.52 -15.93
CA ALA A 193 -12.12 6.52 -15.09
C ALA A 193 -12.12 5.29 -14.17
N SER A 194 -12.51 5.49 -12.90
CA SER A 194 -12.59 4.44 -11.87
C SER A 194 -11.30 3.65 -11.67
N PHE A 195 -10.15 4.34 -11.69
CA PHE A 195 -8.83 3.72 -11.51
C PHE A 195 -8.67 3.05 -10.14
N GLU A 196 -9.41 3.50 -9.13
CA GLU A 196 -9.43 2.92 -7.79
C GLU A 196 -10.01 1.50 -7.78
N LEU A 197 -10.92 1.20 -8.72
CA LEU A 197 -11.50 -0.13 -8.91
C LEU A 197 -10.68 -0.96 -9.91
N ASN A 198 -10.37 -0.38 -11.07
CA ASN A 198 -9.78 -1.11 -12.19
C ASN A 198 -8.26 -1.05 -12.25
N GLY A 199 -7.64 -0.17 -11.47
CA GLY A 199 -6.22 0.07 -11.55
C GLY A 199 -5.83 1.05 -12.64
N GLN A 200 -4.54 1.35 -12.68
CA GLN A 200 -3.90 2.13 -13.74
C GLN A 200 -2.39 1.91 -13.73
N LYS A 201 -1.74 2.28 -14.83
CA LYS A 201 -0.28 2.46 -14.84
C LYS A 201 0.12 3.63 -13.97
N ILE A 202 1.19 3.41 -13.21
CA ILE A 202 1.78 4.38 -12.31
C ILE A 202 3.15 4.76 -12.87
N ARG A 203 3.42 6.06 -12.94
CA ARG A 203 4.75 6.57 -13.29
C ARG A 203 5.67 6.47 -12.07
N THR A 204 6.93 6.10 -12.29
CA THR A 204 7.94 6.17 -11.24
C THR A 204 8.30 7.62 -10.92
N SER A 205 8.91 7.86 -9.76
CA SER A 205 9.39 9.19 -9.39
C SER A 205 10.36 9.75 -10.45
N GLY A 206 11.25 8.92 -10.98
CA GLY A 206 12.11 9.26 -12.13
C GLY A 206 11.33 9.73 -13.34
N ALA A 207 10.33 8.94 -13.78
CA ALA A 207 9.52 9.26 -14.96
C ALA A 207 8.69 10.54 -14.78
N ILE A 208 8.22 10.83 -13.56
CA ILE A 208 7.48 12.06 -13.26
C ILE A 208 8.41 13.28 -13.35
N ILE A 209 9.61 13.21 -12.76
CA ILE A 209 10.56 14.34 -12.80
C ILE A 209 11.05 14.61 -14.22
N GLU A 210 11.35 13.57 -14.99
CA GLU A 210 11.78 13.71 -16.39
C GLU A 210 10.64 14.17 -17.30
N GLY A 211 9.46 13.57 -17.19
CA GLY A 211 8.32 13.85 -18.07
C GLY A 211 7.49 15.06 -17.67
N LYS A 212 7.64 15.57 -16.44
CA LYS A 212 6.87 16.70 -15.88
C LYS A 212 5.35 16.55 -16.00
N VAL A 213 4.85 15.32 -15.97
CA VAL A 213 3.42 15.00 -16.07
C VAL A 213 3.06 13.89 -15.07
N ALA A 214 1.95 14.05 -14.35
CA ALA A 214 1.50 13.09 -13.34
C ALA A 214 -0.04 13.09 -13.20
N THR A 215 -0.62 11.93 -12.85
CA THR A 215 -2.00 11.80 -12.37
C THR A 215 -2.10 12.06 -10.86
N CYS A 216 -3.32 12.04 -10.28
CA CYS A 216 -3.50 12.19 -8.83
C CYS A 216 -2.86 11.05 -8.04
N LEU A 217 -2.85 9.83 -8.58
CA LEU A 217 -2.18 8.69 -7.95
C LEU A 217 -0.66 8.81 -8.08
N ASP A 218 -0.15 9.25 -9.24
CA ASP A 218 1.28 9.49 -9.44
C ASP A 218 1.82 10.51 -8.43
N THR A 219 1.15 11.67 -8.26
CA THR A 219 1.57 12.70 -7.29
C THR A 219 1.45 12.20 -5.85
N THR A 220 0.39 11.47 -5.54
CA THR A 220 0.21 10.84 -4.22
C THR A 220 1.37 9.93 -3.85
N LEU A 221 1.78 9.07 -4.77
CA LEU A 221 2.87 8.11 -4.54
C LEU A 221 4.24 8.80 -4.57
N LEU A 222 4.43 9.87 -5.34
CA LEU A 222 5.63 10.70 -5.31
C LEU A 222 5.83 11.33 -3.92
N PHE A 223 4.78 11.97 -3.39
CA PHE A 223 4.80 12.54 -2.04
C PHE A 223 5.04 11.47 -0.98
N ALA A 224 4.32 10.34 -1.04
CA ALA A 224 4.51 9.25 -0.10
C ALA A 224 5.94 8.67 -0.15
N SER A 225 6.55 8.57 -1.34
CA SER A 225 7.93 8.08 -1.51
C SER A 225 8.94 9.02 -0.87
N ALA A 226 8.79 10.33 -1.08
CA ALA A 226 9.65 11.33 -0.47
C ALA A 226 9.47 11.39 1.06
N LEU A 227 8.23 11.30 1.56
CA LEU A 227 7.93 11.25 2.99
C LEU A 227 8.54 10.01 3.66
N GLU A 228 8.42 8.84 3.05
CA GLU A 228 9.05 7.62 3.57
C GLU A 228 10.58 7.76 3.62
N GLN A 229 11.20 8.32 2.56
CA GLN A 229 12.64 8.54 2.53
C GLN A 229 13.11 9.62 3.53
N LEU A 230 12.26 10.57 3.89
CA LEU A 230 12.48 11.54 4.97
C LEU A 230 12.37 10.91 6.37
N GLY A 231 12.08 9.61 6.48
CA GLY A 231 11.86 8.90 7.74
C GLY A 231 10.51 9.21 8.39
N LEU A 232 9.54 9.71 7.62
CA LEU A 232 8.19 10.02 8.08
C LEU A 232 7.21 8.93 7.65
N ASN A 233 6.23 8.63 8.50
CA ASN A 233 5.22 7.62 8.21
C ASN A 233 4.16 8.22 7.27
N SER A 234 4.29 7.93 5.98
CA SER A 234 3.37 8.38 4.94
C SER A 234 2.06 7.58 4.88
N LEU A 235 1.01 8.26 4.47
CA LEU A 235 -0.33 7.74 4.27
C LEU A 235 -0.78 8.00 2.82
N VAL A 236 -1.50 7.04 2.25
CA VAL A 236 -2.16 7.17 0.95
C VAL A 236 -3.66 7.05 1.18
N PHE A 237 -4.43 7.98 0.63
CA PHE A 237 -5.88 7.99 0.72
C PHE A 237 -6.49 7.80 -0.66
N LEU A 238 -7.49 6.94 -0.75
CA LEU A 238 -8.28 6.67 -1.94
C LEU A 238 -9.73 7.06 -1.69
N THR A 239 -10.29 7.82 -2.63
CA THR A 239 -11.72 8.12 -2.70
C THR A 239 -12.23 7.81 -4.11
N GLU A 240 -13.54 7.90 -4.33
CA GLU A 240 -14.14 7.76 -5.65
C GLU A 240 -13.42 8.66 -6.69
N GLY A 241 -12.78 8.02 -7.69
CA GLY A 241 -12.09 8.69 -8.78
C GLY A 241 -10.86 9.52 -8.38
N HIS A 242 -10.33 9.40 -7.16
CA HIS A 242 -9.29 10.32 -6.67
C HIS A 242 -8.36 9.72 -5.60
N ALA A 243 -7.15 10.28 -5.52
CA ALA A 243 -6.15 9.88 -4.54
C ALA A 243 -5.34 11.09 -4.06
N PHE A 244 -4.98 11.07 -2.78
CA PHE A 244 -4.15 12.10 -2.16
C PHE A 244 -3.34 11.52 -0.99
N ALA A 245 -2.46 12.33 -0.40
CA ALA A 245 -1.46 11.86 0.55
C ALA A 245 -1.64 12.49 1.94
N GLY A 246 -0.95 11.92 2.91
CA GLY A 246 -0.76 12.52 4.21
C GLY A 246 0.43 11.91 4.94
N LEU A 247 0.62 12.33 6.18
CA LEU A 247 1.62 11.78 7.07
C LEU A 247 1.16 11.86 8.51
N TRP A 248 1.69 10.95 9.32
CA TRP A 248 1.62 11.08 10.76
C TRP A 248 2.59 12.18 11.24
N LEU A 249 2.14 13.05 12.14
CA LEU A 249 2.95 14.10 12.76
C LEU A 249 3.87 13.57 13.87
N GLN A 250 3.76 12.28 14.17
CA GLN A 250 4.54 11.52 15.15
C GLN A 250 4.73 10.08 14.62
N PRO A 251 5.65 9.27 15.16
CA PRO A 251 5.85 7.89 14.70
C PRO A 251 4.72 6.97 15.20
N GLN A 252 3.56 7.11 14.54
CA GLN A 252 2.35 6.31 14.75
C GLN A 252 2.01 5.55 13.47
N GLU A 253 1.09 4.60 13.61
CA GLU A 253 0.54 3.84 12.50
C GLU A 253 -0.92 3.44 12.78
N PHE A 254 -1.67 3.12 11.74
CA PHE A 254 -2.93 2.42 11.88
C PHE A 254 -2.75 0.97 12.35
N ALA A 255 -3.80 0.41 12.97
CA ALA A 255 -3.79 -0.98 13.41
C ALA A 255 -3.79 -1.97 12.23
N GLN A 256 -4.39 -1.58 11.10
CA GLN A 256 -4.44 -2.34 9.86
C GLN A 256 -3.71 -1.60 8.75
N LEU A 257 -3.27 -2.33 7.73
CA LEU A 257 -2.61 -1.76 6.57
C LEU A 257 -3.57 -0.87 5.78
N VAL A 258 -4.78 -1.39 5.56
CA VAL A 258 -5.89 -0.68 4.93
C VAL A 258 -6.97 -0.45 5.96
N THR A 259 -7.54 0.74 6.01
CA THR A 259 -8.75 1.04 6.76
C THR A 259 -9.76 1.76 5.89
N GLU A 260 -10.98 1.24 5.86
CA GLU A 260 -12.13 1.79 5.15
C GLU A 260 -13.01 2.65 6.09
N ASP A 261 -12.64 2.75 7.37
CA ASP A 261 -13.35 3.53 8.37
C ASP A 261 -12.92 5.00 8.33
N VAL A 262 -13.68 5.81 7.57
CA VAL A 262 -13.46 7.26 7.47
C VAL A 262 -13.56 7.95 8.84
N SER A 263 -14.35 7.43 9.78
CA SER A 263 -14.50 8.02 11.11
C SER A 263 -13.24 7.81 11.95
N ALA A 264 -12.57 6.65 11.79
CA ALA A 264 -11.27 6.41 12.39
C ALA A 264 -10.22 7.40 11.88
N VAL A 265 -10.23 7.71 10.58
CA VAL A 265 -9.30 8.70 9.98
C VAL A 265 -9.59 10.11 10.47
N ARG A 266 -10.85 10.58 10.36
CA ARG A 266 -11.27 11.92 10.82
C ARG A 266 -10.89 12.18 12.27
N LYS A 267 -11.09 11.21 13.16
CA LYS A 267 -10.70 11.32 14.56
C LYS A 267 -9.20 11.61 14.75
N ARG A 268 -8.32 11.01 13.94
CA ARG A 268 -6.87 11.23 14.02
C ARG A 268 -6.48 12.61 13.52
N ILE A 269 -7.19 13.11 12.50
CA ILE A 269 -7.06 14.47 12.00
C ILE A 269 -7.49 15.47 13.08
N ASP A 270 -8.66 15.28 13.70
CA ASP A 270 -9.18 16.16 14.76
C ASP A 270 -8.24 16.24 15.97
N LEU A 271 -7.58 15.13 16.30
CA LEU A 271 -6.55 15.04 17.35
C LEU A 271 -5.19 15.61 16.93
N LYS A 272 -5.08 16.14 15.70
CA LYS A 272 -3.86 16.67 15.09
C LYS A 272 -2.71 15.66 15.15
N GLU A 273 -3.01 14.37 14.99
CA GLU A 273 -2.02 13.28 14.96
C GLU A 273 -1.46 13.07 13.56
N MET A 274 -2.19 13.48 12.53
CA MET A 274 -1.78 13.44 11.13
C MET A 274 -2.15 14.74 10.42
N VAL A 275 -1.50 14.98 9.29
CA VAL A 275 -1.88 15.99 8.31
C VAL A 275 -2.08 15.30 6.96
N VAL A 276 -3.09 15.74 6.23
CA VAL A 276 -3.54 15.21 4.94
C VAL A 276 -3.57 16.37 3.96
N PHE A 277 -3.27 16.14 2.69
CA PHE A 277 -3.15 17.24 1.72
C PHE A 277 -3.44 16.79 0.28
N GLU A 278 -4.12 17.66 -0.46
CA GLU A 278 -4.59 17.41 -1.82
C GLU A 278 -3.45 17.57 -2.82
N THR A 279 -2.82 16.45 -3.21
CA THR A 279 -1.56 16.48 -3.97
C THR A 279 -1.67 17.13 -5.35
N THR A 280 -2.85 17.13 -5.97
CA THR A 280 -3.04 17.72 -7.29
C THR A 280 -2.99 19.24 -7.28
N LEU A 281 -3.12 19.90 -6.12
CA LEU A 281 -2.93 21.35 -6.06
C LEU A 281 -1.47 21.76 -6.31
N ALA A 282 -0.52 20.83 -6.16
CA ALA A 282 0.89 21.07 -6.48
C ALA A 282 1.16 21.17 -7.99
N THR A 283 0.24 20.68 -8.83
CA THR A 283 0.39 20.66 -10.30
C THR A 283 -0.27 21.87 -11.00
N LYS A 284 -0.76 22.85 -10.24
CA LYS A 284 -1.36 24.07 -10.79
C LYS A 284 -0.26 25.05 -11.20
N ALA A 285 -0.53 25.89 -12.21
CA ALA A 285 0.40 26.96 -12.60
C ALA A 285 0.68 27.97 -11.48
N GLN A 286 -0.29 28.14 -10.57
CA GLN A 286 -0.11 28.78 -9.27
C GLN A 286 -0.55 27.77 -8.21
N PRO A 287 0.39 26.95 -7.70
CA PRO A 287 0.13 26.00 -6.65
C PRO A 287 -0.46 26.65 -5.41
N ALA A 288 -1.34 25.91 -4.76
CA ALA A 288 -1.90 26.32 -3.48
C ALA A 288 -0.84 26.28 -2.37
N SER A 289 -1.08 27.04 -1.31
CA SER A 289 -0.38 26.89 -0.03
C SER A 289 -0.56 25.46 0.52
N PHE A 290 0.39 24.98 1.33
CA PHE A 290 0.28 23.68 1.98
C PHE A 290 -0.94 23.63 2.91
N THR A 291 -1.27 24.75 3.57
CA THR A 291 -2.50 24.87 4.36
C THR A 291 -3.75 24.72 3.51
N GLN A 292 -3.83 25.41 2.35
CA GLN A 292 -4.98 25.25 1.43
C GLN A 292 -5.08 23.83 0.87
N ALA A 293 -3.95 23.19 0.56
CA ALA A 293 -3.94 21.78 0.14
C ALA A 293 -4.44 20.87 1.25
N SER A 294 -4.11 21.17 2.51
CA SER A 294 -4.66 20.46 3.65
C SER A 294 -6.16 20.66 3.81
N ASP A 295 -6.65 21.90 3.70
CA ASP A 295 -8.06 22.23 3.83
C ASP A 295 -8.91 21.58 2.71
N GLU A 296 -8.39 21.52 1.49
CA GLU A 296 -9.05 20.85 0.36
C GLU A 296 -9.15 19.34 0.59
N ALA A 297 -8.07 18.70 1.07
CA ALA A 297 -8.09 17.26 1.38
C ALA A 297 -9.16 16.89 2.41
N LEU A 298 -9.47 17.77 3.36
CA LEU A 298 -10.51 17.52 4.37
C LEU A 298 -11.90 17.33 3.76
N GLN A 299 -12.16 17.91 2.59
CA GLN A 299 -13.45 17.80 1.89
C GLN A 299 -13.68 16.39 1.32
N HIS A 300 -12.63 15.59 1.14
CA HIS A 300 -12.69 14.25 0.55
C HIS A 300 -13.07 13.15 1.55
N PHE A 301 -12.97 13.41 2.85
CA PHE A 301 -13.36 12.44 3.86
C PHE A 301 -14.86 12.48 4.06
N THR A 302 -15.66 11.92 3.13
CA THR A 302 -17.10 11.71 3.27
C THR A 302 -17.42 10.21 3.23
N GLU A 303 -18.47 9.77 3.92
CA GLU A 303 -18.80 8.33 4.03
C GLU A 303 -19.15 7.69 2.68
N ASP A 304 -19.71 8.46 1.76
CA ASP A 304 -20.15 8.03 0.44
C ASP A 304 -19.02 7.85 -0.58
N LYS A 305 -17.89 8.55 -0.39
CA LYS A 305 -16.79 8.58 -1.36
C LYS A 305 -15.49 7.97 -0.86
N PHE A 306 -15.34 7.81 0.45
CA PHE A 306 -14.11 7.28 1.03
C PHE A 306 -13.97 5.79 0.75
N HIS A 307 -12.88 5.39 0.12
CA HIS A 307 -12.60 3.98 -0.17
C HIS A 307 -11.58 3.41 0.81
N ALA A 308 -10.44 4.06 0.99
CA ALA A 308 -9.38 3.51 1.84
C ALA A 308 -8.38 4.57 2.33
N ALA A 309 -7.86 4.36 3.54
CA ALA A 309 -6.59 4.89 3.99
C ALA A 309 -5.58 3.75 4.12
N ILE A 310 -4.39 3.95 3.56
CA ILE A 310 -3.34 2.95 3.43
C ILE A 310 -2.10 3.46 4.19
N ASP A 311 -1.66 2.69 5.17
CA ASP A 311 -0.52 3.02 6.02
C ASP A 311 0.77 2.38 5.50
N THR A 312 1.70 3.23 5.06
CA THR A 312 2.96 2.79 4.46
C THR A 312 3.84 2.07 5.49
N ARG A 313 3.91 2.58 6.72
CA ARG A 313 4.68 1.97 7.80
C ARG A 313 4.16 0.57 8.11
N ARG A 314 2.83 0.40 8.15
CA ARG A 314 2.18 -0.90 8.36
C ARG A 314 2.44 -1.85 7.20
N ALA A 315 2.44 -1.37 5.96
CA ALA A 315 2.79 -2.16 4.79
C ALA A 315 4.23 -2.70 4.86
N ARG A 316 5.20 -1.88 5.28
CA ARG A 316 6.59 -2.34 5.48
C ARG A 316 6.70 -3.37 6.60
N MET A 317 5.95 -3.25 7.69
CA MET A 317 5.90 -4.28 8.75
C MET A 317 5.38 -5.63 8.22
N GLN A 318 4.48 -5.61 7.23
CA GLN A 318 3.98 -6.79 6.54
C GLN A 318 4.89 -7.26 5.39
N LYS A 319 6.09 -6.68 5.27
CA LYS A 319 7.11 -6.99 4.24
C LYS A 319 6.66 -6.68 2.82
N ILE A 320 5.72 -5.76 2.63
CA ILE A 320 5.42 -5.22 1.30
C ILE A 320 6.57 -4.31 0.89
N ARG A 321 7.31 -4.73 -0.13
CA ARG A 321 8.55 -4.06 -0.56
C ARG A 321 8.27 -3.06 -1.69
N PRO A 322 8.98 -1.92 -1.73
CA PRO A 322 9.03 -1.05 -2.90
C PRO A 322 9.37 -1.86 -4.16
N LEU A 323 8.78 -1.51 -5.30
CA LEU A 323 9.05 -2.19 -6.57
C LEU A 323 10.50 -1.97 -7.01
N ALA A 324 11.17 -3.07 -7.33
CA ALA A 324 12.51 -3.04 -7.91
C ALA A 324 12.46 -2.81 -9.42
N LEU A 325 11.97 -1.64 -9.85
CA LEU A 325 12.04 -1.24 -11.26
C LEU A 325 13.48 -0.76 -11.55
N GLY A 326 14.14 -1.39 -12.52
CA GLY A 326 15.52 -1.02 -12.90
C GLY A 326 15.63 0.48 -13.17
N THR A 327 16.65 1.12 -12.62
CA THR A 327 16.90 2.55 -12.76
C THR A 327 17.45 2.83 -14.16
N ASN A 328 16.67 3.47 -15.02
CA ASN A 328 17.24 4.18 -16.16
C ASN A 328 17.79 5.50 -15.64
N SER A 329 19.08 5.50 -15.30
CA SER A 329 19.80 6.72 -14.99
C SER A 329 20.03 7.50 -16.28
N SER A 330 19.17 8.47 -16.58
CA SER A 330 19.46 9.44 -17.64
C SER A 330 20.54 10.43 -17.15
N PRO A 331 21.48 10.86 -18.00
CA PRO A 331 22.46 11.87 -17.62
C PRO A 331 21.78 13.21 -17.34
N ASP A 332 22.38 13.92 -16.41
CA ASP A 332 21.99 15.24 -15.90
C ASP A 332 21.67 16.24 -17.02
N HIS A 333 20.40 16.60 -17.19
CA HIS A 333 20.02 17.81 -17.91
C HIS A 333 19.85 18.92 -16.87
N SER A 334 20.89 19.74 -16.74
CA SER A 334 20.85 20.98 -15.97
C SER A 334 20.03 22.02 -16.74
N ASP A 335 18.71 21.83 -16.80
CA ASP A 335 17.84 22.91 -17.25
C ASP A 335 17.70 23.91 -16.11
N SER A 336 18.45 25.00 -16.24
CA SER A 336 18.30 26.21 -15.45
C SER A 336 16.99 26.90 -15.85
N GLU A 337 15.86 26.30 -15.47
CA GLU A 337 14.57 26.96 -15.54
C GLU A 337 14.40 27.91 -14.35
N GLN A 338 13.70 29.02 -14.60
CA GLN A 338 13.39 30.01 -13.58
C GLN A 338 12.61 29.34 -12.44
N ILE A 339 13.23 29.25 -11.27
CA ILE A 339 12.57 28.83 -10.04
C ILE A 339 11.50 29.88 -9.72
N ILE A 340 10.25 29.59 -10.07
CA ILE A 340 9.11 30.26 -9.45
C ILE A 340 9.13 29.77 -8.00
N SER A 341 9.69 30.57 -7.08
CA SER A 341 9.76 30.16 -5.68
C SER A 341 8.37 30.27 -5.06
N HIS A 342 7.69 29.14 -4.92
CA HIS A 342 6.51 29.09 -4.05
C HIS A 342 6.94 29.30 -2.60
N GLY A 343 6.07 29.96 -1.81
CA GLY A 343 6.39 30.30 -0.43
C GLY A 343 6.41 29.06 0.47
N PHE A 344 7.42 28.95 1.33
CA PHE A 344 7.38 28.09 2.50
C PHE A 344 6.34 28.62 3.52
N GLU A 345 5.70 27.73 4.26
CA GLU A 345 4.79 28.09 5.35
C GLU A 345 5.30 27.61 6.70
N ASP A 346 5.05 28.42 7.73
CA ASP A 346 5.24 28.01 9.11
C ASP A 346 4.10 27.10 9.57
N ALA A 347 4.43 26.16 10.45
CA ALA A 347 3.42 25.27 11.00
C ALA A 347 2.36 26.03 11.82
N PRO A 348 1.09 25.61 11.74
CA PRO A 348 0.07 26.10 12.64
C PRO A 348 0.37 25.66 14.08
N PHE A 349 -0.43 26.15 15.03
CA PHE A 349 -0.34 25.66 16.40
C PHE A 349 -0.71 24.16 16.47
N LEU A 350 0.28 23.34 16.78
CA LEU A 350 0.16 21.89 16.96
C LEU A 350 0.41 21.51 18.43
N PRO A 351 -0.24 20.43 18.93
CA PRO A 351 0.02 19.91 20.26
C PRO A 351 1.48 19.47 20.43
N SER A 352 1.88 19.28 21.69
CA SER A 352 3.18 18.70 22.03
C SER A 352 3.36 17.30 21.43
N PHE A 353 4.62 16.90 21.36
CA PHE A 353 4.98 15.54 20.99
C PHE A 353 4.80 14.65 22.22
N ASP A 354 3.85 13.72 22.15
CA ASP A 354 3.34 12.96 23.30
C ASP A 354 3.80 11.49 23.27
N ILE A 355 4.69 11.15 22.33
CA ILE A 355 5.27 9.81 22.20
C ILE A 355 6.70 9.84 22.71
N ASP A 356 6.98 9.04 23.74
CA ASP A 356 8.34 8.67 24.08
C ASP A 356 8.86 7.75 22.97
N VAL A 357 9.56 8.31 21.98
CA VAL A 357 10.33 7.50 21.04
C VAL A 357 11.44 6.84 21.83
N ASP A 358 11.27 5.54 22.12
CA ASP A 358 12.32 4.67 22.67
C ASP A 358 13.49 4.70 21.69
N THR A 359 14.40 5.62 21.96
CA THR A 359 15.70 5.73 21.32
C THR A 359 16.65 5.05 22.28
N SER A 360 17.27 3.97 21.79
CA SER A 360 18.28 3.13 22.42
C SER A 360 17.84 2.02 23.40
N GLU A 361 18.41 0.85 23.11
CA GLU A 361 18.51 -0.38 23.88
C GLU A 361 18.89 -0.12 25.34
N ASP A 362 17.91 -0.05 26.25
CA ASP A 362 18.04 -0.38 27.68
C ASP A 362 16.78 0.04 28.43
N LYS A 363 15.89 -0.92 28.78
CA LYS A 363 14.99 -0.96 29.97
C LYS A 363 13.72 -1.82 29.74
N GLU A 364 13.89 -3.14 29.66
CA GLU A 364 12.77 -4.09 29.72
C GLU A 364 11.99 -4.08 31.06
N SER A 365 12.53 -3.49 32.13
CA SER A 365 11.90 -3.51 33.46
C SER A 365 10.94 -2.32 33.72
N VAL A 366 11.18 -1.15 33.11
CA VAL A 366 10.36 0.06 33.35
C VAL A 366 9.09 0.04 32.50
N GLY A 367 9.16 -0.47 31.27
CA GLY A 367 8.01 -0.55 30.37
C GLY A 367 6.85 -1.41 30.91
N ARG A 368 7.13 -2.47 31.66
CA ARG A 368 6.10 -3.32 32.29
C ARG A 368 5.34 -2.58 33.39
N LEU A 369 6.03 -1.75 34.17
CA LEU A 369 5.44 -1.02 35.30
C LEU A 369 4.54 0.11 34.79
N ILE A 370 4.94 0.78 33.70
CA ILE A 370 4.15 1.82 33.04
C ILE A 370 2.95 1.22 32.29
N GLN A 371 3.10 0.06 31.64
CA GLN A 371 1.97 -0.67 31.06
C GLN A 371 0.96 -1.11 32.12
N TRP A 372 1.44 -1.55 33.28
CA TRP A 372 0.59 -1.88 34.43
C TRP A 372 -0.15 -0.64 34.96
N GLN A 373 0.53 0.50 35.08
CA GLN A 373 -0.06 1.74 35.55
C GLN A 373 -1.12 2.28 34.59
N ARG A 374 -0.89 2.21 33.27
CA ARG A 374 -1.88 2.54 32.24
C ARG A 374 -3.10 1.61 32.27
N LYS A 375 -2.89 0.30 32.50
CA LYS A 375 -3.99 -0.66 32.70
C LYS A 375 -4.76 -0.43 34.01
N LEU A 376 -4.18 0.22 35.02
CA LEU A 376 -4.87 0.52 36.28
C LEU A 376 -5.78 1.75 36.19
N LEU A 377 -5.44 2.70 35.31
CA LEU A 377 -6.16 3.97 35.11
C LEU A 377 -7.26 3.90 34.04
N ASP A 378 -7.37 2.79 33.31
CA ASP A 378 -8.48 2.53 32.39
C ASP A 378 -9.73 2.14 33.20
N LEU A 379 -10.64 3.09 33.44
CA LEU A 379 -11.89 2.86 34.18
C LEU A 379 -13.03 2.32 33.29
N THR A 380 -12.74 1.93 32.05
CA THR A 380 -13.75 1.34 31.15
C THR A 380 -13.97 -0.14 31.46
N THR A 381 -15.11 -0.70 31.05
CA THR A 381 -15.45 -2.13 31.24
C THR A 381 -14.50 -3.11 30.53
N ARG A 382 -13.56 -2.59 29.73
CA ARG A 382 -12.50 -3.35 29.06
C ARG A 382 -11.33 -3.67 30.00
N ASN A 383 -11.25 -3.02 31.16
CA ASN A 383 -10.23 -3.29 32.15
C ASN A 383 -10.51 -4.58 32.92
N ARG A 384 -9.85 -5.67 32.51
CA ARG A 384 -9.95 -7.00 33.13
C ARG A 384 -9.43 -7.05 34.58
N LEU A 385 -8.69 -6.04 35.05
CA LEU A 385 -8.24 -5.95 36.44
C LEU A 385 -9.33 -5.38 37.37
N LEU A 386 -10.25 -4.57 36.84
CA LEU A 386 -11.42 -4.04 37.57
C LEU A 386 -12.66 -4.93 37.37
N HIS A 387 -12.79 -5.55 36.19
CA HIS A 387 -13.91 -6.40 35.81
C HIS A 387 -13.46 -7.85 35.64
N LEU A 388 -13.37 -8.56 36.75
CA LEU A 388 -13.10 -10.01 36.77
C LEU A 388 -14.38 -10.79 36.40
N PRO A 389 -14.30 -11.79 35.51
CA PRO A 389 -15.42 -12.70 35.25
C PRO A 389 -15.77 -13.50 36.52
N GLU A 390 -17.04 -13.89 36.69
CA GLU A 390 -17.51 -14.62 37.89
C GLU A 390 -16.73 -15.91 38.18
N SER A 391 -16.11 -16.51 37.16
CA SER A 391 -15.24 -17.69 37.30
C SER A 391 -13.92 -17.44 38.04
N ALA A 392 -13.52 -16.18 38.23
CA ALA A 392 -12.32 -15.79 38.99
C ALA A 392 -12.61 -15.44 40.46
N LYS A 393 -13.90 -15.43 40.88
CA LYS A 393 -14.31 -15.26 42.29
C LYS A 393 -14.44 -16.62 42.99
N VAL A 394 -13.39 -17.42 42.96
CA VAL A 394 -13.32 -18.63 43.79
C VAL A 394 -12.02 -18.60 44.57
N ASN A 395 -12.10 -18.17 45.82
CA ASN A 395 -11.57 -18.89 46.97
C ASN A 395 -12.10 -18.24 48.26
N ARG A 396 -13.03 -18.96 48.90
CA ARG A 396 -13.30 -18.89 50.34
C ARG A 396 -12.13 -19.58 51.08
N PRO A 397 -11.85 -19.24 52.35
CA PRO A 397 -12.81 -19.39 53.46
C PRO A 397 -13.74 -18.20 53.69
#